data_AF-A0A7S1WKQ9-F1
#
_entry.id   AF-A0A7S1WKQ9-F1
#
_cell.length_a   1.000
_cell.length_b   1.000
_cell.length_c   1.000
_cell.angle_alpha   90.00
_cell.angle_beta   90.00
_cell.angle_gamma   90.00
#
_symmetry.space_group_name_H-M   'P 1'
#
loop_
_entity.id
_entity.type
_entity.pdbx_description
1 polymer ?
#
loop_
_entity_poly.entity_id
_entity_poly.type
_entity_poly.pdbx_seq_one_letter_code
_entity_poly.pdbx_strand_id
1 'polypeptide(L)'
;GSCASRGCASLASTLAEGASARAVAWRLTAPILAAALAAALLLAAAVRLAAPAPAPAGVSAPRTSTELVGLAGCAGNGENCFSSRCCSEPGMACYKKVGEWAMCRPQCIAGPDPADESSYPWSCEQLGPRTPGDVPASWYGRVVADWVATNCSVIGENCLESRCCSDAGMTCFTKSAGWATCKAECRPGLDVTDIQPEPWSCEPLGNPTPGAPPSGHVISQMAAPWVAERCAAGGEDCMDSACCSQPGTACFR
;
A
#
# COMPACT_ATOMS: atom_id res chain seq x y z
N GLY A 1 -4.37 -17.66 -15.04
CA GLY A 1 -3.53 -16.48 -14.72
C GLY A 1 -2.26 -16.62 -15.51
N SER A 2 -1.73 -15.56 -16.08
CA SER A 2 -0.67 -15.68 -17.10
C SER A 2 0.54 -14.82 -16.82
N CYS A 3 1.70 -15.27 -17.31
CA CYS A 3 2.95 -14.53 -17.26
C CYS A 3 2.96 -13.40 -18.28
N ALA A 4 2.85 -12.16 -17.81
CA ALA A 4 2.89 -10.97 -18.64
C ALA A 4 3.89 -9.94 -18.09
N SER A 5 4.43 -9.08 -18.95
CA SER A 5 5.23 -7.94 -18.49
C SER A 5 4.33 -6.91 -17.82
N ARG A 6 4.89 -6.12 -16.89
CA ARG A 6 4.25 -4.87 -16.46
C ARG A 6 4.30 -3.90 -17.64
N GLY A 7 3.38 -4.03 -18.58
CA GLY A 7 3.22 -3.07 -19.65
C GLY A 7 2.83 -1.72 -19.08
N CYS A 8 3.69 -0.71 -19.25
CA CYS A 8 3.18 0.64 -19.49
C CYS A 8 2.13 0.49 -20.60
N ALA A 9 0.88 0.80 -20.29
CA ALA A 9 -0.17 0.92 -21.29
C ALA A 9 0.22 2.03 -22.27
N SER A 10 0.99 1.70 -23.31
CA SER A 10 1.01 2.49 -24.52
C SER A 10 -0.20 2.04 -25.32
N LEU A 11 -1.24 2.87 -25.29
CA LEU A 11 -2.32 2.84 -26.26
C LEU A 11 -1.72 3.01 -27.65
N ALA A 12 -1.49 1.90 -28.34
CA ALA A 12 -1.35 1.87 -29.79
C ALA A 12 -2.35 0.86 -30.32
N SER A 13 -3.60 1.31 -30.41
CA SER A 13 -4.67 0.64 -31.12
C SER A 13 -4.29 0.48 -32.59
N THR A 14 -4.50 -0.75 -33.09
CA THR A 14 -5.04 -1.09 -34.42
C THR A 14 -4.47 -0.38 -35.65
N LEU A 15 -3.99 -1.15 -36.64
CA LEU A 15 -4.52 -1.20 -38.02
C LEU A 15 -3.59 -2.01 -38.94
N ALA A 16 -4.07 -3.16 -39.41
CA ALA A 16 -3.72 -3.83 -40.67
C ALA A 16 -4.58 -5.12 -40.72
N GLU A 17 -5.28 -5.55 -41.76
CA GLU A 17 -5.55 -5.15 -43.15
C GLU A 17 -6.82 -5.91 -43.55
N GLY A 18 -7.62 -5.41 -44.49
CA GLY A 18 -8.78 -6.15 -44.98
C GLY A 18 -9.67 -5.36 -45.92
N ALA A 19 -9.22 -5.23 -47.17
CA ALA A 19 -9.90 -4.56 -48.26
C ALA A 19 -11.31 -5.11 -48.56
N SER A 20 -12.24 -4.22 -48.92
CA SER A 20 -13.17 -4.47 -50.03
C SER A 20 -13.80 -3.17 -50.51
N ALA A 21 -13.61 -2.93 -51.80
CA ALA A 21 -14.05 -1.75 -52.53
C ALA A 21 -15.57 -1.69 -52.68
N ARG A 22 -16.12 -0.48 -52.65
CA ARG A 22 -17.22 -0.04 -53.54
C ARG A 22 -17.34 1.48 -53.48
N ALA A 23 -16.75 2.12 -54.49
CA ALA A 23 -17.00 3.51 -54.83
C ALA A 23 -18.45 3.63 -55.34
N VAL A 24 -19.27 4.46 -54.71
CA VAL A 24 -20.53 4.92 -55.28
C VAL A 24 -20.38 6.41 -55.53
N ALA A 25 -20.42 6.73 -56.83
CA ALA A 25 -20.22 8.04 -57.39
C ALA A 25 -21.29 9.04 -56.95
N TRP A 26 -20.84 10.27 -56.77
CA TRP A 26 -21.62 11.43 -56.40
C TRP A 26 -22.55 11.84 -57.56
N ARG A 27 -23.78 12.24 -57.23
CA ARG A 27 -24.61 13.07 -58.11
C ARG A 27 -25.11 14.27 -57.34
N LEU A 28 -24.52 15.41 -57.66
CA LEU A 28 -24.91 16.75 -57.26
C LEU A 28 -26.11 17.19 -58.09
N THR A 29 -27.18 17.67 -57.45
CA THR A 29 -28.09 18.68 -58.01
C THR A 29 -28.65 19.53 -56.87
N ALA A 30 -28.17 20.77 -56.79
CA ALA A 30 -28.74 21.88 -56.02
C ALA A 30 -29.91 22.54 -56.82
N PRO A 31 -30.50 23.68 -56.41
CA PRO A 31 -31.22 24.02 -55.16
C PRO A 31 -32.52 24.82 -55.43
N ILE A 32 -33.61 24.72 -54.65
CA ILE A 32 -34.76 25.66 -54.79
C ILE A 32 -35.50 25.90 -53.44
N LEU A 33 -35.55 27.19 -53.02
CA LEU A 33 -36.46 27.88 -52.07
C LEU A 33 -36.30 27.56 -50.56
N ALA A 34 -35.86 28.44 -49.64
CA ALA A 34 -36.17 29.85 -49.35
C ALA A 34 -37.64 30.15 -48.98
N ALA A 35 -37.97 30.08 -47.68
CA ALA A 35 -39.04 30.78 -46.95
C ALA A 35 -39.23 30.06 -45.58
N ALA A 36 -39.43 30.66 -44.41
CA ALA A 36 -39.47 32.04 -43.96
C ALA A 36 -39.32 31.97 -42.43
N LEU A 37 -38.54 32.88 -41.86
CA LEU A 37 -38.55 33.16 -40.42
C LEU A 37 -39.80 33.99 -40.07
N ALA A 38 -40.30 33.75 -38.85
CA ALA A 38 -41.15 34.61 -38.02
C ALA A 38 -42.67 34.63 -38.27
N ALA A 39 -43.41 33.98 -37.37
CA ALA A 39 -44.68 34.49 -36.84
C ALA A 39 -44.80 34.09 -35.36
N ALA A 40 -45.07 35.10 -34.53
CA ALA A 40 -44.95 35.12 -33.09
C ALA A 40 -46.23 34.65 -32.37
N LEU A 41 -46.05 34.27 -31.10
CA LEU A 41 -46.95 34.50 -29.95
C LEU A 41 -48.38 33.93 -29.99
N LEU A 42 -48.65 32.95 -29.12
CA LEU A 42 -49.62 33.02 -28.00
C LEU A 42 -50.05 31.61 -27.59
N LEU A 43 -49.72 31.21 -26.34
CA LEU A 43 -50.55 30.43 -25.40
C LEU A 43 -49.65 29.94 -24.24
N ALA A 44 -49.32 30.85 -23.33
CA ALA A 44 -48.90 30.47 -21.99
C ALA A 44 -50.16 30.11 -21.20
N ALA A 45 -50.49 28.82 -21.13
CA ALA A 45 -51.51 28.29 -20.23
C ALA A 45 -50.82 27.60 -19.05
N ALA A 46 -51.14 28.11 -17.86
CA ALA A 46 -50.55 27.74 -16.59
C ALA A 46 -50.82 26.28 -16.21
N VAL A 47 -49.75 25.52 -15.99
CA VAL A 47 -49.79 24.29 -15.19
C VAL A 47 -48.96 24.55 -13.93
N ARG A 48 -49.65 24.92 -12.85
CA ARG A 48 -49.07 24.86 -11.49
C ARG A 48 -49.14 23.42 -11.01
N LEU A 49 -48.07 22.66 -11.21
CA LEU A 49 -47.82 21.43 -10.45
C LEU A 49 -46.98 21.82 -9.23
N ALA A 50 -47.51 21.46 -8.06
CA ALA A 50 -46.97 21.75 -6.75
C ALA A 50 -45.51 21.30 -6.63
N ALA A 51 -44.61 22.26 -6.39
CA ALA A 51 -43.26 21.97 -5.92
C ALA A 51 -43.33 21.56 -4.43
N PRO A 52 -42.72 20.44 -4.01
CA PRO A 52 -42.59 20.12 -2.60
C PRO A 52 -41.69 21.15 -1.92
N ALA A 53 -42.06 21.49 -0.67
CA ALA A 53 -41.42 22.51 0.15
C ALA A 53 -39.89 22.39 0.21
N PRO A 54 -39.14 23.51 0.37
CA PRO A 54 -37.73 23.43 0.70
C PRO A 54 -37.57 22.74 2.06
N ALA A 55 -36.79 21.66 2.07
CA ALA A 55 -36.32 21.04 3.31
C ALA A 55 -35.71 22.14 4.20
N PRO A 56 -35.96 22.13 5.52
CA PRO A 56 -35.28 23.06 6.40
C PRO A 56 -33.78 22.84 6.24
N ALA A 57 -33.05 23.94 6.02
CA ALA A 57 -31.61 23.98 6.10
C ALA A 57 -31.21 23.16 7.34
N GLY A 58 -30.52 22.05 7.09
CA GLY A 58 -29.96 21.22 8.13
C GLY A 58 -29.13 22.13 9.01
N VAL A 59 -29.67 22.43 10.19
CA VAL A 59 -28.94 23.01 11.30
C VAL A 59 -27.69 22.15 11.41
N SER A 60 -26.52 22.71 11.09
CA SER A 60 -25.26 22.08 11.41
C SER A 60 -25.36 21.68 12.87
N ALA A 61 -25.40 20.38 13.12
CA ALA A 61 -25.40 19.87 14.47
C ALA A 61 -24.26 20.56 15.22
N PRO A 62 -24.47 21.08 16.43
CA PRO A 62 -23.36 21.56 17.23
C PRO A 62 -22.37 20.41 17.31
N ARG A 63 -21.16 20.61 16.77
CA ARG A 63 -20.03 19.71 16.98
C ARG A 63 -19.94 19.54 18.47
N THR A 64 -20.36 18.35 18.91
CA THR A 64 -20.53 18.06 20.31
C THR A 64 -19.19 18.28 20.95
N SER A 65 -19.17 19.08 22.00
CA SER A 65 -18.04 19.37 22.88
C SER A 65 -17.40 18.13 23.51
N THR A 66 -17.81 16.93 23.11
CA THR A 66 -17.24 15.62 23.44
C THR A 66 -15.92 15.32 22.73
N GLU A 67 -15.58 15.95 21.59
CA GLU A 67 -14.26 15.73 20.96
C GLU A 67 -13.09 16.37 21.73
N LEU A 68 -13.32 17.47 22.45
CA LEU A 68 -12.27 18.16 23.20
C LEU A 68 -12.06 17.61 24.61
N VAL A 69 -12.99 16.79 25.11
CA VAL A 69 -12.87 16.13 26.44
C VAL A 69 -12.02 14.85 26.34
N GLY A 70 -11.76 14.34 25.13
CA GLY A 70 -10.93 13.15 24.90
C GLY A 70 -9.41 13.35 25.00
N LEU A 71 -8.90 14.58 25.11
CA LEU A 71 -7.45 14.83 25.22
C LEU A 71 -6.94 14.89 26.67
N ALA A 72 -7.79 15.17 27.65
CA ALA A 72 -7.37 15.34 29.04
C ALA A 72 -7.12 13.95 29.69
N GLY A 73 -5.88 13.49 29.66
CA GLY A 73 -5.44 12.23 30.28
C GLY A 73 -4.96 11.15 29.32
N CYS A 74 -5.01 11.41 28.00
CA CYS A 74 -4.37 10.53 27.02
C CYS A 74 -2.88 10.85 26.88
N ALA A 75 -2.09 9.79 26.68
CA ALA A 75 -0.64 9.92 26.57
C ALA A 75 -0.27 10.69 25.29
N GLY A 76 0.68 11.61 25.43
CA GLY A 76 1.35 12.28 24.32
C GLY A 76 2.42 11.41 23.66
N ASN A 77 3.12 11.99 22.69
CA ASN A 77 4.26 11.34 22.04
C ASN A 77 5.38 11.03 23.04
N GLY A 78 5.90 9.81 23.00
CA GLY A 78 6.94 9.34 23.92
C GLY A 78 6.46 9.00 25.34
N GLU A 79 5.21 9.30 25.70
CA GLU A 79 4.68 9.01 27.02
C GLU A 79 4.18 7.57 27.15
N ASN A 80 4.23 7.03 28.38
CA ASN A 80 3.72 5.71 28.65
C ASN A 80 2.19 5.71 28.64
N CYS A 81 1.60 5.02 27.67
CA CYS A 81 0.16 4.91 27.51
C CYS A 81 -0.44 3.66 28.18
N PHE A 82 0.34 2.86 28.91
CA PHE A 82 -0.10 1.56 29.43
C PHE A 82 -1.34 1.66 30.33
N SER A 83 -1.38 2.66 31.21
CA SER A 83 -2.50 2.91 32.11
C SER A 83 -3.65 3.67 31.45
N SER A 84 -3.35 4.71 30.66
CA SER A 84 -4.37 5.54 30.00
C SER A 84 -5.05 4.84 28.83
N ARG A 85 -4.33 3.92 28.17
CA ARG A 85 -4.77 3.16 26.99
C ARG A 85 -5.31 4.05 25.87
N CYS A 86 -4.88 5.29 25.80
CA CYS A 86 -5.29 6.24 24.76
C CYS A 86 -4.17 7.21 24.43
N CYS A 87 -4.22 7.73 23.20
CA CYS A 87 -3.22 8.62 22.63
C CYS A 87 -3.85 9.96 22.30
N SER A 88 -3.18 11.06 22.65
CA SER A 88 -3.67 12.41 22.35
C SER A 88 -3.38 12.83 20.90
N GLU A 89 -2.36 12.25 20.27
CA GLU A 89 -1.99 12.56 18.88
C GLU A 89 -2.83 11.78 17.85
N PRO A 90 -3.23 12.42 16.73
CA PRO A 90 -3.97 11.77 15.65
C PRO A 90 -3.17 10.65 14.98
N GLY A 91 -3.88 9.64 14.47
CA GLY A 91 -3.30 8.49 13.79
C GLY A 91 -2.59 7.48 14.71
N MET A 92 -2.47 7.77 16.01
CA MET A 92 -1.77 6.93 16.98
C MET A 92 -2.71 5.94 17.69
N ALA A 93 -2.18 4.77 18.03
CA ALA A 93 -2.78 3.83 18.97
C ALA A 93 -1.77 3.43 20.04
N CYS A 94 -2.25 3.03 21.21
CA CYS A 94 -1.39 2.61 22.31
C CYS A 94 -0.95 1.15 22.11
N TYR A 95 0.34 0.94 21.91
CA TYR A 95 0.92 -0.40 21.71
C TYR A 95 1.85 -0.77 22.86
N LYS A 96 1.71 -2.00 23.36
CA LYS A 96 2.54 -2.52 24.45
C LYS A 96 3.91 -2.95 23.96
N LYS A 97 4.93 -2.69 24.79
CA LYS A 97 6.30 -3.17 24.60
C LYS A 97 6.52 -4.44 25.42
N VAL A 98 7.07 -4.28 26.63
CA VAL A 98 7.24 -5.31 27.66
C VAL A 98 6.79 -4.76 29.01
N GLY A 99 6.35 -5.65 29.91
CA GLY A 99 5.90 -5.26 31.25
C GLY A 99 4.74 -4.26 31.22
N GLU A 100 4.83 -3.24 32.08
CA GLU A 100 3.86 -2.14 32.19
C GLU A 100 4.27 -0.90 31.36
N TRP A 101 4.95 -1.14 30.23
CA TRP A 101 5.34 -0.09 29.28
C TRP A 101 4.58 -0.23 27.96
N ALA A 102 3.98 0.87 27.51
CA ALA A 102 3.34 1.00 26.22
C ALA A 102 3.54 2.42 25.68
N MET A 103 3.53 2.61 24.37
CA MET A 103 3.69 3.94 23.77
C MET A 103 2.75 4.14 22.59
N CYS A 104 2.39 5.39 22.36
CA CYS A 104 1.58 5.82 21.23
C CYS A 104 2.39 5.71 19.93
N ARG A 105 1.91 4.86 19.01
CA ARG A 105 2.53 4.65 17.70
C ARG A 105 1.46 4.50 16.62
N PRO A 106 1.73 4.87 15.36
CA PRO A 106 0.76 4.70 14.28
C PRO A 106 0.70 3.24 13.80
N GLN A 107 1.82 2.53 13.93
CA GLN A 107 2.03 1.14 13.57
C GLN A 107 2.99 0.47 14.56
N CYS A 108 2.87 -0.85 14.69
CA CYS A 108 3.74 -1.66 15.55
C CYS A 108 3.92 -3.04 14.92
N ILE A 109 5.18 -3.47 14.80
CA ILE A 109 5.54 -4.84 14.40
C ILE A 109 6.25 -5.51 15.58
N ALA A 110 5.80 -6.72 15.93
CA ALA A 110 6.30 -7.42 17.10
C ALA A 110 7.77 -7.83 16.95
N GLY A 111 8.57 -7.54 17.97
CA GLY A 111 10.03 -7.69 17.96
C GLY A 111 10.74 -6.38 18.34
N PRO A 112 12.09 -6.38 18.36
CA PRO A 112 12.86 -5.17 18.60
C PRO A 112 12.55 -4.08 17.57
N ASP A 113 12.67 -2.83 18.01
CA ASP A 113 12.54 -1.66 17.14
C ASP A 113 13.90 -0.95 17.07
N PRO A 114 14.59 -0.97 15.92
CA PRO A 114 15.90 -0.32 15.78
C PRO A 114 15.91 1.18 16.07
N ALA A 115 14.75 1.84 16.17
CA ALA A 115 14.63 3.24 16.54
C ALA A 115 14.36 3.47 18.04
N ASP A 116 14.27 2.40 18.82
CA ASP A 116 14.02 2.45 20.25
C ASP A 116 15.35 2.47 21.02
N GLU A 117 15.38 3.16 22.15
CA GLU A 117 16.57 3.31 23.00
C GLU A 117 17.14 1.98 23.51
N SER A 118 16.31 0.92 23.55
CA SER A 118 16.68 -0.39 24.04
C SER A 118 16.30 -1.51 23.07
N SER A 119 17.02 -2.63 23.11
CA SER A 119 16.72 -3.83 22.34
C SER A 119 15.51 -4.65 22.81
N TYR A 120 14.85 -4.26 23.90
CA TYR A 120 13.69 -4.99 24.41
C TYR A 120 12.56 -5.04 23.37
N PRO A 121 12.01 -6.24 23.09
CA PRO A 121 11.07 -6.43 22.00
C PRO A 121 9.71 -5.79 22.30
N TRP A 122 9.03 -5.30 21.27
CA TRP A 122 7.63 -4.90 21.38
C TRP A 122 6.71 -6.11 21.25
N SER A 123 5.73 -6.27 22.14
CA SER A 123 4.66 -7.25 21.93
C SER A 123 3.63 -6.78 20.91
N CYS A 124 3.50 -5.46 20.74
CA CYS A 124 2.53 -4.82 19.86
C CYS A 124 1.07 -5.17 20.16
N GLU A 125 0.77 -5.58 21.41
CA GLU A 125 -0.60 -5.66 21.90
C GLU A 125 -1.21 -4.26 21.87
N GLN A 126 -2.27 -4.06 21.08
CA GLN A 126 -2.99 -2.79 21.01
C GLN A 126 -3.91 -2.65 22.22
N LEU A 127 -3.60 -1.72 23.11
CA LEU A 127 -4.31 -1.56 24.39
C LEU A 127 -5.55 -0.68 24.29
N GLY A 128 -5.65 0.13 23.23
CA GLY A 128 -6.77 1.06 23.05
C GLY A 128 -6.99 1.49 21.60
N PRO A 129 -8.06 2.28 21.37
CA PRO A 129 -8.45 2.68 20.02
C PRO A 129 -7.41 3.58 19.36
N ARG A 130 -7.40 3.59 18.03
CA ARG A 130 -6.61 4.56 17.26
C ARG A 130 -7.32 5.91 17.27
N THR A 131 -6.60 6.95 17.60
CA THR A 131 -7.08 8.33 17.52
C THR A 131 -7.28 8.71 16.06
N PRO A 132 -8.47 9.19 15.65
CA PRO A 132 -8.72 9.58 14.27
C PRO A 132 -7.77 10.69 13.78
N GLY A 133 -7.48 10.69 12.49
CA GLY A 133 -6.64 11.68 11.83
C GLY A 133 -5.33 11.11 11.27
N ASP A 134 -4.59 11.96 10.58
CA ASP A 134 -3.33 11.60 9.95
C ASP A 134 -2.18 11.61 10.98
N VAL A 135 -1.21 10.73 10.75
CA VAL A 135 -0.01 10.64 11.58
C VAL A 135 0.79 11.95 11.48
N PRO A 136 1.20 12.56 12.61
CA PRO A 136 1.98 13.79 12.58
C PRO A 136 3.35 13.55 11.94
N ALA A 137 3.83 14.56 11.20
CA ALA A 137 5.11 14.49 10.48
C ALA A 137 6.32 14.24 11.40
N SER A 138 6.20 14.61 12.69
CA SER A 138 7.22 14.38 13.73
C SER A 138 7.60 12.90 13.88
N TRP A 139 6.72 11.96 13.51
CA TRP A 139 6.99 10.52 13.64
C TRP A 139 8.02 9.99 12.64
N TYR A 140 8.16 10.60 11.45
CA TYR A 140 8.97 10.06 10.35
C TYR A 140 10.47 10.31 10.49
N GLY A 141 10.92 11.07 11.50
CA GLY A 141 12.32 11.44 11.74
C GLY A 141 13.07 10.52 12.71
N ARG A 142 12.79 9.21 12.72
CA ARG A 142 13.46 8.30 13.66
C ARG A 142 14.91 8.01 13.27
N VAL A 143 15.76 7.87 14.27
CA VAL A 143 17.19 7.56 14.13
C VAL A 143 17.46 6.15 14.63
N VAL A 144 18.48 5.50 14.07
CA VAL A 144 18.92 4.16 14.49
C VAL A 144 19.60 4.26 15.85
N ALA A 145 19.29 3.35 16.78
CA ALA A 145 19.90 3.27 18.10
C ALA A 145 21.26 2.54 18.07
N ASP A 146 22.16 2.87 18.99
CA ASP A 146 23.54 2.36 19.00
C ASP A 146 23.62 0.82 19.16
N TRP A 147 22.70 0.21 19.91
CA TRP A 147 22.68 -1.24 20.17
C TRP A 147 22.43 -2.07 18.91
N VAL A 148 21.86 -1.46 17.87
CA VAL A 148 21.50 -2.13 16.60
C VAL A 148 22.74 -2.71 15.92
N ALA A 149 23.89 -2.02 16.00
CA ALA A 149 25.12 -2.45 15.36
C ALA A 149 25.67 -3.78 15.90
N THR A 150 25.33 -4.17 17.14
CA THR A 150 25.88 -5.36 17.79
C THR A 150 24.86 -6.48 17.98
N ASN A 151 23.56 -6.17 17.94
CA ASN A 151 22.50 -7.13 18.29
C ASN A 151 21.59 -7.49 17.13
N CYS A 152 21.62 -6.73 16.03
CA CYS A 152 20.82 -7.01 14.85
C CYS A 152 21.66 -7.69 13.77
N SER A 153 21.01 -8.53 12.97
CA SER A 153 21.65 -9.25 11.86
C SER A 153 21.91 -8.32 10.68
N VAL A 154 23.00 -8.55 9.95
CA VAL A 154 23.24 -7.87 8.67
C VAL A 154 22.49 -8.58 7.54
N ILE A 155 22.44 -7.96 6.36
CA ILE A 155 21.88 -8.59 5.17
C ILE A 155 22.59 -9.92 4.84
N GLY A 156 21.79 -10.94 4.50
CA GLY A 156 22.26 -12.29 4.18
C GLY A 156 22.39 -13.22 5.39
N GLU A 157 22.35 -12.69 6.61
CA GLU A 157 22.30 -13.51 7.83
C GLU A 157 20.88 -13.96 8.17
N ASN A 158 20.79 -14.98 9.05
CA ASN A 158 19.52 -15.39 9.62
C ASN A 158 19.14 -14.42 10.76
N CYS A 159 18.03 -13.72 10.59
CA CYS A 159 17.55 -12.75 11.57
C CYS A 159 16.40 -13.28 12.45
N LEU A 160 16.15 -14.60 12.46
CA LEU A 160 15.07 -15.17 13.28
C LEU A 160 15.23 -14.93 14.78
N GLU A 161 16.45 -15.04 15.28
CA GLU A 161 16.73 -14.86 16.70
C GLU A 161 16.79 -13.38 17.08
N SER A 162 17.50 -12.58 16.28
CA SER A 162 17.66 -11.14 16.50
C SER A 162 16.37 -10.36 16.26
N ARG A 163 15.53 -10.80 15.31
CA ARG A 163 14.26 -10.18 14.90
C ARG A 163 14.41 -8.70 14.54
N CYS A 164 15.59 -8.31 14.07
CA CYS A 164 15.92 -6.96 13.61
C CYS A 164 17.12 -6.99 12.66
N CYS A 165 17.25 -5.92 11.87
CA CYS A 165 18.31 -5.75 10.89
C CYS A 165 19.20 -4.56 11.26
N SER A 166 20.50 -4.65 11.02
CA SER A 166 21.42 -3.53 11.28
C SER A 166 21.52 -2.57 10.10
N ASP A 167 21.33 -3.08 8.88
CA ASP A 167 21.33 -2.29 7.66
C ASP A 167 20.07 -1.40 7.56
N ALA A 168 20.27 -0.13 7.20
CA ALA A 168 19.20 0.84 7.02
C ALA A 168 18.17 0.37 5.97
N GLY A 169 16.89 0.70 6.19
CA GLY A 169 15.79 0.35 5.29
C GLY A 169 15.44 -1.14 5.23
N MET A 170 16.10 -1.99 6.02
CA MET A 170 15.85 -3.43 6.04
C MET A 170 14.84 -3.80 7.13
N THR A 171 14.03 -4.81 6.82
CA THR A 171 13.15 -5.50 7.78
C THR A 171 13.48 -6.98 7.75
N CYS A 172 13.46 -7.63 8.91
CA CYS A 172 13.66 -9.07 8.99
C CYS A 172 12.35 -9.75 8.55
N PHE A 173 12.38 -10.54 7.48
CA PHE A 173 11.19 -11.24 6.97
C PHE A 173 11.37 -12.74 7.05
N THR A 174 10.31 -13.45 7.46
CA THR A 174 10.32 -14.92 7.49
C THR A 174 10.15 -15.52 6.10
N LYS A 175 10.90 -16.60 5.87
CA LYS A 175 10.66 -17.61 4.83
C LYS A 175 9.79 -18.72 5.43
N SER A 176 9.05 -19.48 4.62
CA SER A 176 8.09 -20.50 5.11
C SER A 176 8.72 -21.70 5.83
N ALA A 177 10.03 -21.68 6.11
CA ALA A 177 10.80 -22.82 6.62
C ALA A 177 11.88 -22.42 7.65
N GLY A 178 11.47 -21.91 8.82
CA GLY A 178 12.38 -21.74 9.97
C GLY A 178 13.64 -20.90 9.65
N TRP A 179 13.50 -19.96 8.71
CA TRP A 179 14.55 -19.03 8.31
C TRP A 179 13.95 -17.63 8.14
N ALA A 180 14.72 -16.60 8.42
CA ALA A 180 14.36 -15.23 8.13
C ALA A 180 15.60 -14.45 7.69
N THR A 181 15.44 -13.47 6.82
CA THR A 181 16.58 -12.60 6.43
C THR A 181 16.13 -11.17 6.24
N CYS A 182 17.12 -10.27 6.29
CA CYS A 182 16.94 -8.84 6.10
C CYS A 182 16.69 -8.50 4.64
N LYS A 183 15.51 -7.95 4.34
CA LYS A 183 15.12 -7.48 3.00
C LYS A 183 14.45 -6.12 3.11
N ALA A 184 14.61 -5.30 2.08
CA ALA A 184 13.90 -4.02 1.98
C ALA A 184 12.41 -4.24 1.66
N GLU A 185 12.13 -5.23 0.82
CA GLU A 185 10.78 -5.63 0.44
C GLU A 185 10.65 -7.16 0.45
N CYS A 186 9.44 -7.65 0.76
CA CYS A 186 9.11 -9.06 0.71
C CYS A 186 7.70 -9.23 0.17
N ARG A 187 7.50 -10.19 -0.74
CA ARG A 187 6.17 -10.57 -1.25
C ARG A 187 5.92 -12.04 -0.94
N PRO A 188 4.78 -12.39 -0.33
CA PRO A 188 4.45 -13.79 -0.06
C PRO A 188 4.47 -14.63 -1.34
N GLY A 189 4.91 -15.89 -1.21
CA GLY A 189 5.05 -16.82 -2.35
C GLY A 189 6.50 -16.99 -2.79
N LEU A 190 6.71 -17.56 -3.98
CA LEU A 190 8.04 -17.84 -4.49
C LEU A 190 8.81 -16.56 -4.81
N ASP A 191 10.04 -16.50 -4.33
CA ASP A 191 11.00 -15.47 -4.71
C ASP A 191 11.98 -16.06 -5.73
N VAL A 192 11.90 -15.59 -6.97
CA VAL A 192 12.77 -16.05 -8.07
C VAL A 192 14.24 -15.74 -7.85
N THR A 193 14.58 -14.86 -6.91
CA THR A 193 15.97 -14.52 -6.56
C THR A 193 16.54 -15.41 -5.45
N ASP A 194 15.68 -16.19 -4.77
CA ASP A 194 16.09 -17.12 -3.74
C ASP A 194 16.70 -18.38 -4.37
N ILE A 195 17.83 -18.83 -3.82
CA ILE A 195 18.53 -20.03 -4.25
C ILE A 195 17.61 -21.25 -4.18
N GLN A 196 16.73 -21.29 -3.19
CA GLN A 196 15.85 -22.42 -2.96
C GLN A 196 14.37 -22.05 -3.23
N PRO A 197 13.61 -22.92 -3.92
CA PRO A 197 12.26 -22.65 -4.38
C PRO A 197 11.19 -22.91 -3.29
N GLU A 198 11.44 -22.46 -2.05
CA GLU A 198 10.40 -22.46 -1.01
C GLU A 198 9.72 -21.10 -0.94
N PRO A 199 8.40 -21.07 -0.70
CA PRO A 199 7.67 -19.82 -0.61
C PRO A 199 8.11 -18.98 0.60
N TRP A 200 8.00 -17.68 0.47
CA TRP A 200 8.16 -16.75 1.57
C TRP A 200 6.80 -16.49 2.22
N SER A 201 6.76 -16.50 3.56
CA SER A 201 5.61 -16.01 4.32
C SER A 201 5.61 -14.48 4.39
N CYS A 202 6.81 -13.87 4.37
CA CYS A 202 7.01 -12.43 4.48
C CYS A 202 6.37 -11.82 5.73
N GLU A 203 6.27 -12.59 6.81
CA GLU A 203 5.89 -12.04 8.11
C GLU A 203 7.09 -11.23 8.64
N PRO A 204 6.91 -9.92 8.92
CA PRO A 204 7.98 -9.09 9.43
C PRO A 204 8.24 -9.41 10.91
N LEU A 205 9.51 -9.51 11.27
CA LEU A 205 9.99 -9.65 12.64
C LEU A 205 10.67 -8.33 13.02
N GLY A 206 10.01 -7.54 13.88
CA GLY A 206 10.49 -6.22 14.28
C GLY A 206 10.23 -5.11 13.25
N ASN A 207 10.52 -3.87 13.67
CA ASN A 207 10.31 -2.69 12.84
C ASN A 207 11.46 -2.51 11.83
N PRO A 208 11.20 -1.85 10.68
CA PRO A 208 12.25 -1.51 9.73
C PRO A 208 13.30 -0.60 10.38
N THR A 209 14.57 -0.84 10.05
CA THR A 209 15.67 0.01 10.46
C THR A 209 15.56 1.37 9.77
N PRO A 210 15.52 2.50 10.51
CA PRO A 210 15.42 3.81 9.89
C PRO A 210 16.50 4.09 8.83
N GLY A 211 16.11 4.77 7.76
CA GLY A 211 17.00 5.15 6.66
C GLY A 211 16.65 4.47 5.34
N ALA A 212 17.36 4.87 4.28
CA ALA A 212 17.18 4.29 2.96
C ALA A 212 17.99 2.99 2.84
N PRO A 213 17.48 1.98 2.11
CA PRO A 213 18.24 0.76 1.86
C PRO A 213 19.52 1.06 1.07
N PRO A 214 20.64 0.38 1.38
CA PRO A 214 21.89 0.57 0.67
C PRO A 214 21.73 0.33 -0.84
N SER A 215 22.14 1.33 -1.63
CA SER A 215 22.12 1.31 -3.09
C SER A 215 23.11 0.26 -3.61
N GLY A 216 22.64 -0.96 -3.84
CA GLY A 216 23.47 -2.12 -4.19
C GLY A 216 22.96 -3.43 -3.61
N HIS A 217 22.09 -3.37 -2.60
CA HIS A 217 21.34 -4.51 -2.06
C HIS A 217 19.95 -4.64 -2.69
N VAL A 218 19.78 -4.19 -3.93
CA VAL A 218 18.86 -4.85 -4.85
C VAL A 218 19.52 -6.18 -5.23
N ILE A 219 19.43 -7.13 -4.30
CA ILE A 219 20.01 -8.45 -4.41
C ILE A 219 19.48 -9.07 -5.71
N SER A 220 20.40 -9.44 -6.59
CA SER A 220 20.17 -10.36 -7.70
C SER A 220 18.98 -10.04 -8.62
N GLN A 221 19.21 -9.20 -9.63
CA GLN A 221 18.34 -9.22 -10.83
C GLN A 221 18.44 -10.54 -11.62
N MET A 222 19.26 -11.49 -11.16
CA MET A 222 19.36 -12.81 -11.74
C MET A 222 18.44 -13.77 -11.00
N ALA A 223 17.51 -14.33 -11.77
CA ALA A 223 16.70 -15.44 -11.33
C ALA A 223 17.61 -16.63 -10.96
N ALA A 224 17.25 -17.34 -9.89
CA ALA A 224 17.93 -18.56 -9.47
C ALA A 224 17.80 -19.66 -10.55
N PRO A 225 18.75 -20.61 -10.61
CA PRO A 225 18.78 -21.62 -11.68
C PRO A 225 17.48 -22.42 -11.84
N TRP A 226 16.79 -22.72 -10.73
CA TRP A 226 15.53 -23.48 -10.73
C TRP A 226 14.39 -22.78 -11.47
N VAL A 227 14.46 -21.45 -11.64
CA VAL A 227 13.39 -20.63 -12.24
C VAL A 227 13.14 -21.02 -13.69
N ALA A 228 14.20 -21.32 -14.45
CA ALA A 228 14.06 -21.75 -15.84
C ALA A 228 13.37 -23.12 -15.99
N GLU A 229 13.42 -23.95 -14.95
CA GLU A 229 12.89 -25.32 -14.97
C GLU A 229 11.49 -25.43 -14.37
N ARG A 230 11.12 -24.55 -13.43
CA ARG A 230 9.87 -24.66 -12.64
C ARG A 230 8.86 -23.54 -12.89
N CYS A 231 9.28 -22.39 -13.41
CA CYS A 231 8.37 -21.27 -13.66
C CYS A 231 7.80 -21.31 -15.08
N ALA A 232 6.57 -20.82 -15.24
CA ALA A 232 5.90 -20.76 -16.53
C ALA A 232 6.64 -19.80 -17.49
N ALA A 233 6.66 -20.13 -18.79
CA ALA A 233 7.22 -19.23 -19.79
C ALA A 233 6.30 -18.02 -20.06
N GLY A 234 6.79 -17.05 -20.81
CA GLY A 234 6.01 -15.85 -21.16
C GLY A 234 4.72 -16.23 -21.90
N GLY A 235 3.58 -15.73 -21.43
CA GLY A 235 2.26 -16.02 -21.99
C GLY A 235 1.63 -17.35 -21.57
N GLU A 236 2.35 -18.22 -20.84
CA GLU A 236 1.80 -19.47 -20.31
C GLU A 236 0.98 -19.25 -19.03
N ASP A 237 0.15 -20.23 -18.66
CA ASP A 237 -0.56 -20.22 -17.39
C ASP A 237 0.43 -20.48 -16.24
N CYS A 238 0.39 -19.61 -15.25
CA CYS A 238 1.32 -19.58 -14.13
C CYS A 238 0.64 -19.82 -12.78
N MET A 239 -0.62 -20.27 -12.77
CA MET A 239 -1.37 -20.42 -11.51
C MET A 239 -0.79 -21.53 -10.64
N ASP A 240 -0.32 -22.61 -11.26
CA ASP A 240 0.26 -23.75 -10.54
C ASP A 240 1.71 -23.48 -10.13
N SER A 241 2.50 -22.83 -10.99
CA SER A 241 3.91 -22.52 -10.72
C SER A 241 4.09 -21.27 -9.86
N ALA A 242 3.09 -20.38 -9.82
CA ALA A 242 3.10 -19.09 -9.13
C ALA A 242 4.28 -18.14 -9.48
N CYS A 243 5.00 -18.41 -10.56
CA CYS A 243 6.17 -17.63 -11.00
C CYS A 243 6.37 -17.72 -12.52
N CYS A 244 7.15 -16.76 -13.04
CA CYS A 244 7.45 -16.64 -14.46
C CYS A 244 8.95 -16.71 -14.70
N SER A 245 9.38 -17.45 -15.73
CA SER A 245 10.80 -17.64 -16.06
C SER A 245 11.41 -16.47 -16.83
N GLN A 246 10.58 -15.65 -17.47
CA GLN A 246 11.07 -14.50 -18.25
C GLN A 246 11.29 -13.26 -17.40
N PRO A 247 12.46 -12.58 -17.53
CA PRO A 247 12.72 -11.33 -16.83
C PRO A 247 11.66 -10.26 -17.10
N GLY A 248 11.28 -9.51 -16.05
CA GLY A 248 10.30 -8.43 -16.17
C GLY A 248 8.84 -8.88 -16.30
N THR A 249 8.58 -10.19 -16.25
CA THR A 249 7.22 -10.73 -16.22
C THR A 249 6.80 -11.08 -14.79
N ALA A 250 5.49 -11.01 -14.53
CA ALA A 250 4.89 -11.44 -13.27
C ALA A 250 3.64 -12.27 -13.56
N CYS A 251 3.30 -13.16 -12.64
CA CYS A 251 2.07 -13.94 -12.73
C CYS A 251 0.89 -13.08 -12.30
N PHE A 252 -0.08 -12.89 -13.19
CA PHE A 252 -1.31 -12.15 -12.91
C PHE A 252 -2.48 -13.12 -12.82
N ARG A 253 -3.34 -12.94 -11.81
CA ARG A 253 -4.56 -13.74 -11.64
C ARG A 253 -5.62 -13.36 -12.66
#